data_AF-A0A174ERY7-F1
#
_entry.id   AF-A0A174ERY7-F1
#
_cell.length_a   1.000
_cell.length_b   1.000
_cell.length_c   1.000
_cell.angle_alpha   90.00
_cell.angle_beta   90.00
_cell.angle_gamma   90.00
#
_symmetry.space_group_name_H-M   'P 1'
#
loop_
_entity.id
_entity.type
_entity.pdbx_description
1 polymer ?
#
loop_
_entity_poly.entity_id
_entity_poly.type
_entity_poly.pdbx_seq_one_letter_code
_entity_poly.pdbx_strand_id
1 'polypeptide(L)'
;MLIGGSPYDETTKLNSLLFLHKNDAILKIIDAQRKAAKKNGWGFVDFNQPMVQISLEEQKKDSTFTFCRVDRIHPDNDGQMVMAYLFLKAQGLDGVEVSDVSIDANNKNLLSHRNCKVSGLKKEAGSLSFDYLANSLPYPLDSIPRHGWGNKRSQRDAMDLVPFMEEFNQERLQVTNLGKGHYRLTIDGLFIDNVSSEQLEDGINLADYPNTPQYQQAMKIMYLNEERFEVEKRFREYLWTEYSFLKKEGLLFADNEEAVNKLREYLPKDGFLRMSYEWYTKAMYPEIREVWSKYMKTIVDTIYKMNKPTTHKVKLTKID
;
A
#
# COMPACT_ATOMS: atom_id res chain seq x y z
N MET A 1 0.67 5.79 20.21
CA MET A 1 1.67 4.95 19.54
C MET A 1 2.79 5.85 19.03
N LEU A 2 4.04 5.44 19.16
CA LEU A 2 5.20 6.13 18.59
C LEU A 2 5.75 5.34 17.38
N ILE A 3 6.30 6.06 16.41
CA ILE A 3 6.86 5.47 15.18
C ILE A 3 8.30 5.96 15.06
N GLY A 4 9.25 5.03 15.02
CA GLY A 4 10.62 5.31 14.64
C GLY A 4 10.70 5.50 13.13
N GLY A 5 11.15 6.68 12.68
CA GLY A 5 11.18 7.04 11.26
C GLY A 5 12.09 6.14 10.41
N SER A 6 11.88 6.16 9.10
CA SER A 6 12.74 5.47 8.12
C SER A 6 14.20 5.96 8.22
N PRO A 7 15.17 5.14 7.78
CA PRO A 7 16.58 5.47 7.96
C PRO A 7 17.07 6.56 7.02
N TYR A 8 18.18 7.19 7.40
CA TYR A 8 19.08 7.81 6.43
C TYR A 8 20.02 6.73 5.88
N ASP A 9 20.00 6.50 4.57
CA ASP A 9 20.80 5.42 3.96
C ASP A 9 22.26 5.86 3.79
N GLU A 10 23.11 5.53 4.76
CA GLU A 10 24.55 5.82 4.73
C GLU A 10 25.34 4.88 3.81
N THR A 11 24.75 3.79 3.33
CA THR A 11 25.48 2.65 2.76
C THR A 11 25.34 2.52 1.26
N THR A 12 24.29 3.09 0.66
CA THR A 12 24.15 3.11 -0.81
C THR A 12 25.32 3.84 -1.49
N LYS A 13 25.78 3.32 -2.63
CA LYS A 13 26.83 3.92 -3.48
C LYS A 13 26.26 4.77 -4.62
N LEU A 14 24.97 5.09 -4.60
CA LEU A 14 24.27 5.83 -5.66
C LEU A 14 24.90 7.22 -5.95
N ASN A 15 25.44 7.90 -4.94
CA ASN A 15 26.14 9.17 -5.08
C ASN A 15 27.10 9.43 -3.91
N SER A 16 27.90 10.49 -4.00
CA SER A 16 28.87 10.88 -2.98
C SER A 16 28.33 11.78 -1.85
N LEU A 17 27.08 12.28 -1.96
CA LEU A 17 26.48 13.12 -0.92
C LEU A 17 26.14 12.25 0.29
N LEU A 18 26.95 12.34 1.34
CA LEU A 18 26.85 11.49 2.52
C LEU A 18 27.06 12.31 3.80
N PHE A 19 26.12 12.16 4.75
CA PHE A 19 26.23 12.67 6.10
C PHE A 19 26.52 11.53 7.06
N LEU A 20 27.81 11.30 7.34
CA LEU A 20 28.26 10.25 8.24
C LEU A 20 27.62 10.40 9.64
N HIS A 21 27.21 9.26 10.22
CA HIS A 21 26.62 9.17 11.56
C HIS A 21 25.27 9.90 11.72
N LYS A 22 24.62 10.27 10.62
CA LYS A 22 23.27 10.87 10.65
C LYS A 22 22.24 9.85 11.09
N ASN A 23 22.31 8.60 10.61
CA ASN A 23 21.40 7.55 11.04
C ASN A 23 21.67 7.13 12.49
N ASP A 24 22.92 7.18 12.96
CA ASP A 24 23.25 6.96 14.38
C ASP A 24 22.55 7.98 15.28
N ALA A 25 22.50 9.25 14.87
CA ALA A 25 21.74 10.28 15.58
C ALA A 25 20.23 10.02 15.55
N ILE A 26 19.69 9.58 14.41
CA ILE A 26 18.27 9.18 14.28
C ILE A 26 17.96 8.02 15.26
N LEU A 27 18.84 7.01 15.34
CA LEU A 27 18.67 5.87 16.23
C LEU A 27 18.64 6.26 17.72
N LYS A 28 19.38 7.30 18.14
CA LYS A 28 19.27 7.83 19.51
C LYS A 28 17.89 8.41 19.80
N ILE A 29 17.29 9.09 18.82
CA ILE A 29 15.91 9.61 18.94
C ILE A 29 14.91 8.45 19.02
N ILE A 30 15.07 7.46 18.15
CA ILE A 30 14.21 6.26 18.12
C ILE A 30 14.32 5.48 19.43
N ASP A 31 15.51 5.36 20.02
CA ASP A 31 15.69 4.72 21.32
C ASP A 31 14.99 5.51 22.45
N ALA A 32 15.06 6.84 22.42
CA ALA A 32 14.30 7.68 23.36
C ALA A 32 12.78 7.49 23.19
N GLN A 33 12.28 7.40 21.95
CA GLN A 33 10.87 7.10 21.65
C GLN A 33 10.49 5.72 22.18
N ARG A 34 11.29 4.68 21.94
CA ARG A 34 11.06 3.31 22.41
C ARG A 34 11.00 3.24 23.93
N LYS A 35 11.93 3.89 24.62
CA LYS A 35 11.95 3.99 26.09
C LYS A 35 10.71 4.72 26.63
N ALA A 36 10.32 5.82 26.01
CA ALA A 36 9.12 6.55 26.38
C ALA A 36 7.84 5.72 26.16
N ALA A 37 7.73 5.02 25.02
CA ALA A 37 6.60 4.14 24.74
C ALA A 37 6.47 3.04 25.80
N LYS A 38 7.58 2.35 26.11
CA LYS A 38 7.62 1.32 27.16
C LYS A 38 7.23 1.88 28.53
N LYS A 39 7.78 3.03 28.93
CA LYS A 39 7.49 3.67 30.22
C LYS A 39 6.01 4.03 30.38
N ASN A 40 5.36 4.45 29.30
CA ASN A 40 3.97 4.94 29.32
C ASN A 40 2.93 3.92 28.83
N GLY A 41 3.34 2.70 28.51
CA GLY A 41 2.42 1.67 27.98
C GLY A 41 1.86 2.00 26.59
N TRP A 42 2.60 2.75 25.76
CA TRP A 42 2.20 3.06 24.39
C TRP A 42 2.74 2.01 23.41
N GLY A 43 2.02 1.77 22.31
CA GLY A 43 2.55 1.03 21.18
C GLY A 43 3.76 1.73 20.54
N PHE A 44 4.69 0.96 19.97
CA PHE A 44 5.86 1.44 19.26
C PHE A 44 6.17 0.54 18.06
N VAL A 45 6.50 1.15 16.93
CA VAL A 45 6.98 0.46 15.72
C VAL A 45 8.24 1.16 15.21
N ASP A 46 9.19 0.38 14.71
CA ASP A 46 10.48 0.85 14.21
C ASP A 46 10.58 0.57 12.71
N PHE A 47 10.66 1.63 11.89
CA PHE A 47 10.94 1.48 10.47
C PHE A 47 12.43 1.49 10.16
N ASN A 48 13.26 2.06 11.03
CA ASN A 48 14.67 2.32 10.74
C ASN A 48 15.45 1.02 10.56
N GLN A 49 15.51 0.21 11.61
CA GLN A 49 16.34 -0.98 11.64
C GLN A 49 15.95 -2.03 10.58
N PRO A 50 14.65 -2.38 10.41
CA PRO A 50 14.27 -3.33 9.36
C PRO A 50 14.61 -2.83 7.95
N MET A 51 14.37 -1.55 7.66
CA MET A 51 14.70 -0.99 6.33
C MET A 51 16.21 -0.94 6.09
N VAL A 52 17.04 -0.63 7.10
CA VAL A 52 18.51 -0.72 6.98
C VAL A 52 18.93 -2.14 6.65
N GLN A 53 18.36 -3.15 7.32
CA GLN A 53 18.69 -4.54 7.09
C GLN A 53 18.35 -4.97 5.65
N ILE A 54 17.17 -4.60 5.15
CA ILE A 54 16.77 -4.89 3.77
C ILE A 54 17.69 -4.16 2.78
N SER A 55 17.99 -2.87 3.02
CA SER A 55 18.92 -2.11 2.18
C SER A 55 20.29 -2.76 2.10
N LEU A 56 20.85 -3.21 3.23
CA LEU A 56 22.16 -3.88 3.26
C LEU A 56 22.15 -5.21 2.48
N GLU A 57 21.06 -5.96 2.53
CA GLU A 57 20.93 -7.21 1.78
C GLU A 57 20.86 -6.95 0.28
N GLU A 58 19.99 -6.04 -0.16
CA GLU A 58 19.87 -5.69 -1.57
C GLU A 58 21.13 -5.00 -2.13
N GLN A 59 21.85 -4.25 -1.29
CA GLN A 59 23.12 -3.64 -1.67
C GLN A 59 24.25 -4.64 -1.94
N LYS A 60 24.13 -5.90 -1.51
CA LYS A 60 25.05 -6.97 -1.92
C LYS A 60 24.86 -7.34 -3.40
N LYS A 61 23.66 -7.19 -3.94
CA LYS A 61 23.29 -7.49 -5.33
C LYS A 61 23.49 -6.26 -6.23
N ASP A 62 23.00 -5.11 -5.77
CA ASP A 62 23.16 -3.82 -6.43
C ASP A 62 23.61 -2.77 -5.40
N SER A 63 24.89 -2.42 -5.43
CA SER A 63 25.45 -1.45 -4.47
C SER A 63 24.82 -0.05 -4.53
N THR A 64 24.02 0.26 -5.56
CA THR A 64 23.29 1.53 -5.70
C THR A 64 21.85 1.46 -5.17
N PHE A 65 21.38 0.28 -4.76
CA PHE A 65 20.06 0.12 -4.15
C PHE A 65 19.91 1.02 -2.93
N THR A 66 18.75 1.68 -2.84
CA THR A 66 18.33 2.44 -1.66
C THR A 66 16.83 2.61 -1.71
N PHE A 67 16.13 2.58 -0.57
CA PHE A 67 14.74 3.03 -0.50
C PHE A 67 14.60 4.53 -0.75
N CYS A 68 15.63 5.30 -0.39
CA CYS A 68 15.52 6.71 -0.06
C CYS A 68 15.95 7.65 -1.21
N ARG A 69 15.71 7.23 -2.46
CA ARG A 69 16.03 7.99 -3.70
C ARG A 69 17.47 8.55 -3.71
N VAL A 70 17.71 9.59 -4.50
CA VAL A 70 19.04 10.20 -4.64
C VAL A 70 19.48 10.95 -3.37
N ASP A 71 18.55 11.34 -2.50
CA ASP A 71 18.85 12.18 -1.34
C ASP A 71 19.16 11.38 -0.07
N ARG A 72 18.99 10.05 -0.09
CA ARG A 72 19.18 9.12 1.03
C ARG A 72 18.21 9.35 2.19
N ILE A 73 17.17 10.17 2.01
CA ILE A 73 16.23 10.58 3.06
C ILE A 73 14.80 10.13 2.73
N HIS A 74 14.31 10.40 1.52
CA HIS A 74 12.89 10.25 1.20
C HIS A 74 12.60 8.93 0.49
N PRO A 75 11.83 8.01 1.12
CA PRO A 75 11.49 6.74 0.48
C PRO A 75 10.70 6.92 -0.82
N ASP A 76 11.03 6.12 -1.82
CA ASP A 76 10.20 5.91 -3.01
C ASP A 76 8.96 5.03 -2.69
N ASN A 77 8.08 4.78 -3.65
CA ASN A 77 6.80 4.10 -3.40
C ASN A 77 6.98 2.69 -2.81
N ASP A 78 8.02 1.95 -3.23
CA ASP A 78 8.35 0.65 -2.66
C ASP A 78 8.78 0.76 -1.18
N GLY A 79 9.58 1.77 -0.84
CA GLY A 79 9.99 2.02 0.54
C GLY A 79 8.82 2.41 1.44
N GLN A 80 7.88 3.23 0.93
CA GLN A 80 6.64 3.53 1.63
C GLN A 80 5.77 2.28 1.82
N MET A 81 5.76 1.37 0.85
CA MET A 81 5.04 0.10 0.98
C MET A 81 5.68 -0.83 2.01
N VAL A 82 7.01 -0.88 2.10
CA VAL A 82 7.72 -1.59 3.18
C VAL A 82 7.39 -0.98 4.55
N MET A 83 7.30 0.35 4.67
CA MET A 83 6.86 1.00 5.91
C MET A 83 5.41 0.62 6.27
N ALA A 84 4.51 0.56 5.29
CA ALA A 84 3.13 0.10 5.50
C ALA A 84 3.09 -1.37 5.95
N TYR A 85 3.87 -2.25 5.32
CA TYR A 85 4.05 -3.64 5.72
C TYR A 85 4.49 -3.77 7.19
N LEU A 86 5.57 -3.07 7.59
CA LEU A 86 6.08 -3.10 8.96
C LEU A 86 5.04 -2.58 9.96
N PHE A 87 4.27 -1.58 9.58
CA PHE A 87 3.22 -1.02 10.42
C PHE A 87 2.07 -2.00 10.61
N LEU A 88 1.56 -2.61 9.53
CA LEU A 88 0.50 -3.63 9.60
C LEU A 88 0.94 -4.85 10.41
N LYS A 89 2.20 -5.28 10.25
CA LYS A 89 2.79 -6.35 11.05
C LYS A 89 2.88 -6.01 12.53
N ALA A 90 3.25 -4.77 12.87
CA ALA A 90 3.23 -4.30 14.25
C ALA A 90 1.81 -4.24 14.88
N GLN A 91 0.77 -4.24 14.05
CA GLN A 91 -0.63 -4.36 14.50
C GLN A 91 -1.08 -5.82 14.69
N GLY A 92 -0.23 -6.81 14.38
CA GLY A 92 -0.55 -8.23 14.47
C GLY A 92 -1.53 -8.70 13.41
N LEU A 93 -1.48 -8.08 12.23
CA LEU A 93 -2.33 -8.42 11.09
C LEU A 93 -1.68 -9.45 10.15
N ASP A 94 -0.42 -9.82 10.39
CA ASP A 94 0.32 -10.81 9.60
C ASP A 94 -0.23 -12.23 9.78
N GLY A 95 -0.16 -13.03 8.71
CA GLY A 95 -0.65 -14.41 8.68
C GLY A 95 -2.17 -14.52 8.57
N VAL A 96 -2.89 -13.41 8.41
CA VAL A 96 -4.33 -13.40 8.16
C VAL A 96 -4.57 -13.36 6.65
N GLU A 97 -5.05 -14.47 6.11
CA GLU A 97 -5.40 -14.59 4.69
C GLU A 97 -6.57 -13.70 4.30
N VAL A 98 -6.57 -13.21 3.06
CA VAL A 98 -7.75 -12.63 2.41
C VAL A 98 -8.87 -13.67 2.39
N SER A 99 -8.55 -14.91 2.02
CA SER A 99 -9.40 -16.09 2.14
C SER A 99 -8.60 -17.37 1.95
N ASP A 100 -9.13 -18.50 2.39
CA ASP A 100 -8.65 -19.84 2.00
C ASP A 100 -9.84 -20.72 1.62
N VAL A 101 -9.71 -21.44 0.51
CA VAL A 101 -10.69 -22.42 0.03
C VAL A 101 -9.95 -23.69 -0.33
N SER A 102 -10.36 -24.83 0.24
CA SER A 102 -9.88 -26.16 -0.16
C SER A 102 -11.05 -27.06 -0.53
N ILE A 103 -10.99 -27.64 -1.72
CA ILE A 103 -12.04 -28.49 -2.29
C ILE A 103 -11.45 -29.85 -2.67
N ASP A 104 -12.18 -30.92 -2.35
CA ASP A 104 -11.97 -32.24 -2.92
C ASP A 104 -12.86 -32.40 -4.16
N ALA A 105 -12.23 -32.36 -5.33
CA ALA A 105 -12.96 -32.50 -6.58
C ALA A 105 -13.57 -33.90 -6.76
N ASN A 106 -12.99 -34.96 -6.21
CA ASN A 106 -13.53 -36.30 -6.39
C ASN A 106 -14.85 -36.49 -5.63
N ASN A 107 -14.82 -36.14 -4.35
CA ASN A 107 -15.96 -36.31 -3.45
C ASN A 107 -16.96 -35.15 -3.51
N LYS A 108 -16.68 -34.11 -4.31
CA LYS A 108 -17.46 -32.86 -4.37
C LYS A 108 -17.63 -32.25 -2.98
N ASN A 109 -16.58 -32.28 -2.19
CA ASN A 109 -16.60 -31.87 -0.81
C ASN A 109 -15.80 -30.58 -0.60
N LEU A 110 -16.32 -29.66 0.21
CA LEU A 110 -15.58 -28.50 0.68
C LEU A 110 -14.80 -28.92 1.93
N LEU A 111 -13.48 -28.98 1.83
CA LEU A 111 -12.59 -29.45 2.90
C LEU A 111 -12.35 -28.35 3.95
N SER A 112 -12.04 -27.14 3.48
CA SER A 112 -11.88 -25.94 4.31
C SER A 112 -12.40 -24.71 3.58
N HIS A 113 -12.89 -23.76 4.37
CA HIS A 113 -13.07 -22.39 3.91
C HIS A 113 -12.82 -21.42 5.08
N ARG A 114 -12.05 -20.35 4.83
CA ARG A 114 -11.82 -19.25 5.77
C ARG A 114 -12.09 -17.93 5.10
N ASN A 115 -12.68 -17.01 5.87
CA ASN A 115 -13.02 -15.65 5.45
C ASN A 115 -13.81 -15.56 4.13
N CYS A 116 -14.59 -16.60 3.82
CA CYS A 116 -15.42 -16.67 2.64
C CYS A 116 -16.57 -17.67 2.81
N LYS A 117 -17.50 -17.64 1.86
CA LYS A 117 -18.56 -18.62 1.67
C LYS A 117 -18.42 -19.24 0.29
N VAL A 118 -18.45 -20.57 0.24
CA VAL A 118 -18.50 -21.35 -1.00
C VAL A 118 -19.85 -22.06 -1.09
N SER A 119 -20.49 -21.99 -2.25
CA SER A 119 -21.77 -22.67 -2.49
C SER A 119 -21.89 -23.15 -3.94
N GLY A 120 -22.93 -23.92 -4.25
CA GLY A 120 -23.21 -24.32 -5.64
C GLY A 120 -22.09 -25.14 -6.28
N LEU A 121 -21.35 -25.93 -5.49
CA LEU A 121 -20.28 -26.80 -5.97
C LEU A 121 -20.84 -27.86 -6.93
N LYS A 122 -20.41 -27.81 -8.18
CA LYS A 122 -20.83 -28.70 -9.26
C LYS A 122 -19.61 -29.26 -9.95
N LYS A 123 -19.60 -30.58 -10.13
CA LYS A 123 -18.62 -31.29 -10.95
C LYS A 123 -19.33 -31.98 -12.10
N GLU A 124 -18.83 -31.70 -13.30
CA GLU A 124 -19.26 -32.27 -14.57
C GLU A 124 -18.05 -32.93 -15.25
N ALA A 125 -18.25 -33.61 -16.37
CA ALA A 125 -17.15 -34.21 -17.12
C ALA A 125 -16.12 -33.13 -17.49
N GLY A 126 -14.89 -33.27 -16.97
CA GLY A 126 -13.80 -32.33 -17.22
C GLY A 126 -13.95 -30.94 -16.60
N SER A 127 -14.94 -30.68 -15.72
CA SER A 127 -15.05 -29.36 -15.08
C SER A 127 -15.53 -29.37 -13.63
N LEU A 128 -15.10 -28.35 -12.89
CA LEU A 128 -15.51 -28.05 -11.54
C LEU A 128 -15.94 -26.58 -11.48
N SER A 129 -17.06 -26.27 -10.84
CA SER A 129 -17.50 -24.89 -10.65
C SER A 129 -18.19 -24.69 -9.31
N PHE A 130 -18.11 -23.47 -8.78
CA PHE A 130 -18.73 -23.09 -7.52
C PHE A 130 -18.92 -21.58 -7.47
N ASP A 131 -19.80 -21.15 -6.57
CA ASP A 131 -19.99 -19.74 -6.25
C ASP A 131 -19.10 -19.41 -5.04
N TYR A 132 -18.39 -18.29 -5.11
CA TYR A 132 -17.41 -17.86 -4.13
C TYR A 132 -17.73 -16.43 -3.70
N LEU A 133 -17.93 -16.23 -2.40
CA LEU A 133 -18.13 -14.92 -1.79
C LEU A 133 -17.09 -14.72 -0.69
N ALA A 134 -16.08 -13.90 -0.95
CA ALA A 134 -15.09 -13.48 0.04
C ALA A 134 -15.71 -12.48 1.05
N ASN A 135 -15.10 -12.35 2.23
CA ASN A 135 -15.41 -11.27 3.17
C ASN A 135 -14.44 -10.08 3.07
N SER A 136 -13.35 -10.22 2.31
CA SER A 136 -12.40 -9.16 1.98
C SER A 136 -11.97 -9.26 0.51
N LEU A 137 -11.55 -8.12 -0.04
CA LEU A 137 -10.90 -8.06 -1.36
C LEU A 137 -9.39 -8.28 -1.20
N PRO A 138 -8.69 -8.77 -2.24
CA PRO A 138 -7.23 -8.78 -2.25
C PRO A 138 -6.67 -7.36 -2.16
N TYR A 139 -5.47 -7.21 -1.60
CA TYR A 139 -4.76 -5.95 -1.54
C TYR A 139 -4.23 -5.57 -2.95
N PRO A 140 -4.64 -4.41 -3.50
CA PRO A 140 -4.21 -3.96 -4.82
C PRO A 140 -2.80 -3.35 -4.75
N LEU A 141 -1.97 -3.66 -5.74
CA LEU A 141 -0.58 -3.18 -5.81
C LEU A 141 -0.37 -2.35 -7.08
N ASP A 142 -0.11 -1.05 -6.89
CA ASP A 142 0.19 -0.14 -7.99
C ASP A 142 1.56 -0.46 -8.61
N SER A 143 1.59 -0.62 -9.92
CA SER A 143 2.80 -0.88 -10.69
C SER A 143 3.41 0.39 -11.31
N ILE A 144 2.85 1.56 -11.02
CA ILE A 144 3.35 2.85 -11.52
C ILE A 144 4.15 3.56 -10.42
N PRO A 145 5.40 3.99 -10.68
CA PRO A 145 6.11 4.92 -9.81
C PRO A 145 5.44 6.30 -9.86
N ARG A 146 4.93 6.80 -8.72
CA ARG A 146 4.12 8.03 -8.66
C ARG A 146 4.53 8.99 -7.55
N HIS A 147 4.13 10.25 -7.70
CA HIS A 147 4.14 11.29 -6.65
C HIS A 147 5.53 11.76 -6.17
N GLY A 148 6.57 11.59 -6.99
CA GLY A 148 7.86 12.21 -6.74
C GLY A 148 8.70 12.40 -8.01
N TRP A 149 9.32 13.57 -8.11
CA TRP A 149 10.34 13.79 -9.13
C TRP A 149 11.51 12.84 -8.85
N GLY A 150 11.85 12.02 -9.84
CA GLY A 150 12.91 11.02 -9.72
C GLY A 150 12.51 9.70 -9.08
N ASN A 151 11.22 9.42 -8.87
CA ASN A 151 10.75 8.08 -8.49
C ASN A 151 11.07 7.08 -9.60
N LYS A 152 11.54 5.90 -9.19
CA LYS A 152 11.96 4.81 -10.06
C LYS A 152 11.17 3.52 -9.81
N ARG A 153 10.67 3.33 -8.59
CA ARG A 153 10.00 2.10 -8.18
C ARG A 153 8.58 2.37 -7.70
N SER A 154 7.71 1.44 -8.05
CA SER A 154 6.30 1.39 -7.74
C SER A 154 6.04 0.75 -6.38
N GLN A 155 4.79 0.79 -5.91
CA GLN A 155 4.37 0.07 -4.72
C GLN A 155 4.58 -1.44 -4.86
N ARG A 156 4.32 -2.00 -6.06
CA ARG A 156 4.45 -3.43 -6.37
C ARG A 156 5.89 -3.94 -6.21
N ASP A 157 6.89 -3.11 -6.47
CA ASP A 157 8.30 -3.54 -6.36
C ASP A 157 8.70 -3.90 -4.92
N ALA A 158 7.91 -3.52 -3.91
CA ALA A 158 8.13 -3.94 -2.54
C ALA A 158 7.89 -5.45 -2.30
N MET A 159 7.18 -6.13 -3.20
CA MET A 159 6.91 -7.57 -3.04
C MET A 159 8.19 -8.42 -3.15
N ASP A 160 9.23 -7.91 -3.82
CA ASP A 160 10.53 -8.56 -3.90
C ASP A 160 11.41 -8.31 -2.65
N LEU A 161 10.96 -7.42 -1.76
CA LEU A 161 11.74 -6.91 -0.62
C LEU A 161 11.24 -7.44 0.73
N VAL A 162 9.95 -7.76 0.81
CA VAL A 162 9.28 -8.29 2.00
C VAL A 162 8.23 -9.33 1.59
N PRO A 163 7.95 -10.34 2.44
CA PRO A 163 6.98 -11.40 2.14
C PRO A 163 5.53 -10.91 2.31
N PHE A 164 5.18 -9.79 1.67
CA PHE A 164 3.86 -9.17 1.83
C PHE A 164 2.76 -10.04 1.20
N MET A 165 3.05 -10.69 0.07
CA MET A 165 2.07 -11.58 -0.56
C MET A 165 1.73 -12.75 0.35
N GLU A 166 2.74 -13.36 0.97
CA GLU A 166 2.59 -14.49 1.90
C GLU A 166 1.93 -14.09 3.23
N GLU A 167 2.31 -12.93 3.79
CA GLU A 167 1.86 -12.55 5.12
C GLU A 167 0.54 -11.76 5.14
N PHE A 168 0.16 -11.07 4.05
CA PHE A 168 -0.96 -10.13 4.05
C PHE A 168 -1.91 -10.25 2.85
N ASN A 169 -1.55 -10.97 1.79
CA ASN A 169 -2.31 -10.95 0.54
C ASN A 169 -2.53 -12.35 -0.06
N GLN A 170 -2.87 -13.32 0.80
CA GLN A 170 -3.21 -14.69 0.39
C GLN A 170 -4.72 -14.84 0.18
N GLU A 171 -5.17 -14.95 -1.08
CA GLU A 171 -6.51 -15.36 -1.49
C GLU A 171 -6.45 -16.79 -2.04
N ARG A 172 -6.24 -17.76 -1.16
CA ARG A 172 -5.82 -19.12 -1.53
C ARG A 172 -6.96 -19.98 -2.08
N LEU A 173 -6.73 -20.63 -3.21
CA LEU A 173 -7.60 -21.64 -3.82
C LEU A 173 -6.84 -22.95 -4.02
N GLN A 174 -7.28 -23.99 -3.31
CA GLN A 174 -6.77 -25.35 -3.43
C GLN A 174 -7.87 -26.29 -3.92
N VAL A 175 -7.55 -27.12 -4.90
CA VAL A 175 -8.42 -28.17 -5.41
C VAL A 175 -7.64 -29.47 -5.54
N THR A 176 -7.96 -30.43 -4.68
CA THR A 176 -7.35 -31.76 -4.65
C THR A 176 -8.16 -32.76 -5.47
N ASN A 177 -7.54 -33.89 -5.81
CA ASN A 177 -8.17 -34.99 -6.55
C ASN A 177 -8.78 -34.59 -7.90
N LEU A 178 -8.22 -33.56 -8.56
CA LEU A 178 -8.45 -33.33 -9.98
C LEU A 178 -7.71 -34.39 -10.81
N GLY A 179 -8.27 -34.76 -11.96
CA GLY A 179 -7.56 -35.65 -12.87
C GLY A 179 -6.35 -34.93 -13.44
N LYS A 180 -5.19 -35.58 -13.50
CA LYS A 180 -3.95 -34.98 -14.01
C LYS A 180 -4.14 -34.23 -15.33
N GLY A 181 -3.56 -33.03 -15.43
CA GLY A 181 -3.57 -32.20 -16.62
C GLY A 181 -3.66 -30.71 -16.30
N HIS A 182 -3.92 -29.90 -17.33
CA HIS A 182 -4.12 -28.46 -17.17
C HIS A 182 -5.61 -28.10 -17.14
N TYR A 183 -5.91 -27.04 -16.40
CA TYR A 183 -7.24 -26.52 -16.20
C TYR A 183 -7.27 -25.03 -16.49
N ARG A 184 -8.18 -24.62 -17.37
CA ARG A 184 -8.52 -23.21 -17.54
C ARG A 184 -9.33 -22.73 -16.35
N LEU A 185 -8.77 -21.78 -15.60
CA LEU A 185 -9.45 -21.05 -14.54
C LEU A 185 -10.19 -19.86 -15.16
N THR A 186 -11.50 -19.80 -14.90
CA THR A 186 -12.32 -18.62 -15.16
C THR A 186 -13.05 -18.16 -13.92
N ILE A 187 -13.20 -16.84 -13.78
CA ILE A 187 -14.01 -16.22 -12.73
C ILE A 187 -14.98 -15.26 -13.43
N ASP A 188 -16.27 -15.45 -13.20
CA ASP A 188 -17.36 -14.73 -13.91
C ASP A 188 -17.27 -14.86 -15.44
N GLY A 189 -16.75 -16.01 -15.92
CA GLY A 189 -16.54 -16.27 -17.33
C GLY A 189 -15.29 -15.60 -17.94
N LEU A 190 -14.59 -14.75 -17.18
CA LEU A 190 -13.31 -14.16 -17.61
C LEU A 190 -12.19 -15.17 -17.46
N PHE A 191 -11.34 -15.29 -18.49
CA PHE A 191 -10.12 -16.08 -18.42
C PHE A 191 -9.13 -15.46 -17.43
N ILE A 192 -8.70 -16.27 -16.46
CA ILE A 192 -7.70 -15.88 -15.47
C ILE A 192 -6.33 -16.45 -15.85
N ASP A 193 -6.22 -17.78 -15.90
CA ASP A 193 -4.99 -18.49 -16.23
C ASP A 193 -5.28 -19.95 -16.64
N ASN A 194 -4.27 -20.65 -17.16
CA ASN A 194 -4.25 -22.11 -17.28
C ASN A 194 -3.32 -22.70 -16.21
N VAL A 195 -3.90 -23.41 -15.25
CA VAL A 195 -3.21 -23.89 -14.04
C VAL A 195 -3.15 -25.42 -14.08
N SER A 196 -2.03 -26.03 -13.67
CA SER A 196 -1.94 -27.49 -13.60
C SER A 196 -2.73 -28.06 -12.41
N SER A 197 -3.09 -29.34 -12.48
CA SER A 197 -3.64 -30.09 -11.35
C SER A 197 -2.74 -30.04 -10.12
N GLU A 198 -1.42 -30.09 -10.30
CA GLU A 198 -0.42 -30.04 -9.24
C GLU A 198 -0.39 -28.67 -8.55
N GLN A 199 -0.41 -27.58 -9.31
CA GLN A 199 -0.49 -26.22 -8.76
C GLN A 199 -1.80 -26.01 -7.98
N LEU A 200 -2.92 -26.55 -8.46
CA LEU A 200 -4.20 -26.50 -7.76
C LEU A 200 -4.20 -27.38 -6.50
N GLU A 201 -3.52 -28.52 -6.53
CA GLU A 201 -3.37 -29.40 -5.37
C GLU A 201 -2.49 -28.76 -4.29
N ASP A 202 -1.43 -28.06 -4.67
CA ASP A 202 -0.57 -27.26 -3.77
C ASP A 202 -1.29 -25.99 -3.27
N GLY A 203 -2.19 -25.44 -4.09
CA GLY A 203 -2.96 -24.23 -3.84
C GLY A 203 -2.33 -23.00 -4.48
N ILE A 204 -3.13 -22.28 -5.28
CA ILE A 204 -2.72 -21.02 -5.91
C ILE A 204 -3.24 -19.82 -5.12
N ASN A 205 -2.57 -18.68 -5.23
CA ASN A 205 -3.03 -17.42 -4.66
C ASN A 205 -3.76 -16.58 -5.71
N LEU A 206 -5.08 -16.39 -5.55
CA LEU A 206 -5.89 -15.61 -6.49
C LEU A 206 -5.50 -14.11 -6.52
N ALA A 207 -4.86 -13.61 -5.45
CA ALA A 207 -4.38 -12.23 -5.38
C ALA A 207 -3.17 -11.96 -6.31
N ASP A 208 -2.51 -13.01 -6.84
CA ASP A 208 -1.44 -12.87 -7.82
C ASP A 208 -1.95 -12.55 -9.23
N TYR A 209 -3.27 -12.63 -9.47
CA TYR A 209 -3.88 -12.46 -10.78
C TYR A 209 -4.64 -11.12 -10.86
N PRO A 210 -4.03 -10.05 -11.43
CA PRO A 210 -4.66 -8.74 -11.44
C PRO A 210 -5.95 -8.68 -12.26
N ASN A 211 -6.16 -9.63 -13.17
CA ASN A 211 -7.32 -9.75 -14.02
C ASN A 211 -8.54 -10.40 -13.35
N THR A 212 -8.46 -10.88 -12.09
CA THR A 212 -9.67 -11.35 -11.40
C THR A 212 -10.67 -10.20 -11.17
N PRO A 213 -11.99 -10.46 -11.22
CA PRO A 213 -13.00 -9.44 -10.95
C PRO A 213 -12.82 -8.73 -9.60
N GLN A 214 -12.50 -9.48 -8.54
CA GLN A 214 -12.28 -8.94 -7.20
C GLN A 214 -10.98 -8.12 -7.10
N TYR A 215 -9.91 -8.48 -7.82
CA TYR A 215 -8.71 -7.64 -7.88
C TYR A 215 -8.97 -6.35 -8.66
N GLN A 216 -9.74 -6.42 -9.76
CA GLN A 216 -10.16 -5.22 -10.49
C GLN A 216 -11.06 -4.30 -9.65
N GLN A 217 -11.88 -4.86 -8.76
CA GLN A 217 -12.62 -4.09 -7.76
C GLN A 217 -11.67 -3.41 -6.77
N ALA A 218 -10.66 -4.12 -6.26
CA ALA A 218 -9.63 -3.58 -5.37
C ALA A 218 -8.82 -2.46 -6.05
N MET A 219 -8.45 -2.61 -7.32
CA MET A 219 -7.73 -1.58 -8.08
C MET A 219 -8.52 -0.28 -8.21
N LYS A 220 -9.85 -0.35 -8.40
CA LYS A 220 -10.70 0.85 -8.41
C LYS A 220 -10.66 1.60 -7.08
N ILE A 221 -10.64 0.85 -5.97
CA ILE A 221 -10.49 1.40 -4.62
C ILE A 221 -9.13 2.06 -4.44
N MET A 222 -8.06 1.41 -4.91
CA MET A 222 -6.70 1.95 -4.89
C MET A 222 -6.62 3.31 -5.59
N TYR A 223 -7.14 3.40 -6.83
CA TYR A 223 -7.13 4.66 -7.58
C TYR A 223 -7.97 5.77 -6.93
N LEU A 224 -9.10 5.43 -6.32
CA LEU A 224 -9.86 6.38 -5.51
C LEU A 224 -9.05 6.85 -4.29
N ASN A 225 -8.37 5.93 -3.61
CA ASN A 225 -7.55 6.30 -2.45
C ASN A 225 -6.33 7.16 -2.84
N GLU A 226 -5.77 6.94 -4.04
CA GLU A 226 -4.72 7.78 -4.61
C GLU A 226 -5.23 9.20 -4.90
N GLU A 227 -6.41 9.33 -5.53
CA GLU A 227 -7.04 10.63 -5.73
C GLU A 227 -7.32 11.34 -4.40
N ARG A 228 -7.77 10.60 -3.37
CA ARG A 228 -7.92 11.14 -2.00
C ARG A 228 -6.59 11.67 -1.46
N PHE A 229 -5.50 10.93 -1.63
CA PHE A 229 -4.17 11.32 -1.19
C PHE A 229 -3.69 12.60 -1.88
N GLU A 230 -3.91 12.74 -3.19
CA GLU A 230 -3.57 13.94 -3.94
C GLU A 230 -4.34 15.19 -3.47
N VAL A 231 -5.62 15.04 -3.10
CA VAL A 231 -6.39 16.15 -2.53
C VAL A 231 -5.89 16.47 -1.11
N GLU A 232 -5.57 15.45 -0.30
CA GLU A 232 -5.02 15.63 1.04
C GLU A 232 -3.69 16.38 1.02
N LYS A 233 -2.82 16.10 0.05
CA LYS A 233 -1.55 16.84 -0.14
C LYS A 233 -1.76 18.35 -0.25
N ARG A 234 -2.82 18.81 -0.92
CA ARG A 234 -3.15 20.25 -1.04
C ARG A 234 -3.35 20.90 0.34
N PHE A 235 -3.99 20.19 1.26
CA PHE A 235 -4.11 20.65 2.65
C PHE A 235 -2.78 20.63 3.38
N ARG A 236 -1.91 19.65 3.10
CA ARG A 236 -0.57 19.59 3.70
C ARG A 236 0.29 20.78 3.27
N GLU A 237 0.20 21.21 2.01
CA GLU A 237 0.88 22.41 1.49
C GLU A 237 0.36 23.71 2.14
N TYR A 238 -0.97 23.83 2.27
CA TYR A 238 -1.59 24.93 3.02
C TYR A 238 -1.11 24.99 4.47
N LEU A 239 -1.19 23.87 5.20
CA LEU A 239 -0.77 23.80 6.59
C LEU A 239 0.74 24.02 6.76
N TRP A 240 1.56 23.54 5.82
CA TRP A 240 3.00 23.81 5.84
C TRP A 240 3.27 25.32 5.77
N THR A 241 2.57 26.04 4.90
CA THR A 241 2.69 27.50 4.79
C THR A 241 2.27 28.20 6.09
N GLU A 242 1.12 27.80 6.63
CA GLU A 242 0.57 28.32 7.90
C GLU A 242 1.56 28.17 9.06
N TYR A 243 2.07 26.96 9.27
CA TYR A 243 2.92 26.66 10.42
C TYR A 243 4.38 27.11 10.25
N SER A 244 4.91 27.07 9.02
CA SER A 244 6.34 27.37 8.77
C SER A 244 6.61 28.86 8.57
N PHE A 245 5.62 29.62 8.09
CA PHE A 245 5.78 31.05 7.80
C PHE A 245 4.88 31.91 8.67
N LEU A 246 3.57 31.71 8.65
CA LEU A 246 2.62 32.67 9.22
C LEU A 246 2.55 32.62 10.75
N LYS A 247 2.76 31.45 11.36
CA LYS A 247 2.74 31.29 12.83
C LYS A 247 3.70 32.23 13.55
N LYS A 248 4.94 32.34 13.08
CA LYS A 248 5.97 33.21 13.71
C LYS A 248 5.69 34.70 13.50
N GLU A 249 4.87 35.04 12.52
CA GLU A 249 4.44 36.42 12.21
C GLU A 249 3.17 36.81 12.97
N GLY A 250 2.59 35.90 13.77
CA GLY A 250 1.31 36.14 14.44
C GLY A 250 0.09 36.05 13.52
N LEU A 251 0.26 35.48 12.32
CA LEU A 251 -0.76 35.43 11.27
C LEU A 251 -1.29 34.00 11.01
N LEU A 252 -1.13 33.10 11.97
CA LEU A 252 -1.62 31.71 11.85
C LEU A 252 -3.14 31.68 11.61
N PHE A 253 -3.55 31.11 10.49
CA PHE A 253 -4.94 31.04 10.02
C PHE A 253 -5.61 32.41 9.85
N ALA A 254 -4.82 33.47 9.65
CA ALA A 254 -5.36 34.80 9.38
C ALA A 254 -6.09 34.85 8.03
N ASP A 255 -5.66 34.03 7.06
CA ASP A 255 -6.34 33.82 5.77
C ASP A 255 -6.77 35.12 5.07
N ASN A 256 -5.95 36.17 5.16
CA ASN A 256 -6.29 37.53 4.71
C ASN A 256 -5.16 38.17 3.87
N GLU A 257 -5.39 39.40 3.41
CA GLU A 257 -4.43 40.13 2.59
C GLU A 257 -3.10 40.40 3.31
N GLU A 258 -3.13 40.60 4.63
CA GLU A 258 -1.92 40.78 5.44
C GLU A 258 -1.03 39.53 5.40
N ALA A 259 -1.61 38.35 5.57
CA ALA A 259 -0.90 37.08 5.44
C ALA A 259 -0.33 36.87 4.03
N VAL A 260 -1.10 37.20 2.99
CA VAL A 260 -0.63 37.14 1.60
C VAL A 260 0.56 38.07 1.37
N ASN A 261 0.47 39.32 1.82
CA ASN A 261 1.55 40.30 1.69
C ASN A 261 2.81 39.85 2.44
N LYS A 262 2.63 39.27 3.63
CA LYS A 262 3.75 38.71 4.40
C LYS A 262 4.43 37.56 3.66
N LEU A 263 3.68 36.62 3.09
CA LEU A 263 4.25 35.52 2.30
C LEU A 263 5.00 36.03 1.07
N ARG A 264 4.52 37.10 0.41
CA ARG A 264 5.20 37.70 -0.74
C ARG A 264 6.61 38.22 -0.43
N GLU A 265 6.85 38.68 0.80
CA GLU A 265 8.19 39.07 1.25
C GLU A 265 9.18 37.89 1.28
N TYR A 266 8.66 36.66 1.50
CA TYR A 266 9.45 35.43 1.56
C TYR A 266 9.70 34.79 0.18
N LEU A 267 8.79 34.98 -0.79
CA LEU A 267 8.85 34.32 -2.10
C LEU A 267 10.21 34.49 -2.82
N PRO A 268 10.86 35.67 -2.88
CA PRO A 268 12.14 35.80 -3.58
C PRO A 268 13.27 34.99 -2.96
N LYS A 269 13.16 34.65 -1.67
CA LYS A 269 14.22 34.01 -0.87
C LYS A 269 14.01 32.51 -0.70
N ASP A 270 12.79 32.01 -0.92
CA ASP A 270 12.42 30.62 -0.65
C ASP A 270 11.85 29.94 -1.90
N GLY A 271 12.58 28.95 -2.43
CA GLY A 271 12.17 28.16 -3.58
C GLY A 271 10.99 27.23 -3.29
N PHE A 272 10.92 26.64 -2.10
CA PHE A 272 9.84 25.74 -1.71
C PHE A 272 8.54 26.51 -1.53
N LEU A 273 8.59 27.66 -0.86
CA LEU A 273 7.42 28.52 -0.74
C LEU A 273 6.90 28.94 -2.10
N ARG A 274 7.77 29.30 -3.06
CA ARG A 274 7.32 29.63 -4.43
C ARG A 274 6.56 28.49 -5.11
N MET A 275 7.00 27.24 -4.92
CA MET A 275 6.31 26.07 -5.48
C MET A 275 4.98 25.77 -4.76
N SER A 276 4.92 26.00 -3.45
CA SER A 276 3.72 25.77 -2.62
C SER A 276 2.73 26.94 -2.61
N TYR A 277 3.14 28.14 -3.04
CA TYR A 277 2.41 29.38 -2.79
C TYR A 277 1.00 29.37 -3.40
N GLU A 278 0.85 28.78 -4.59
CA GLU A 278 -0.46 28.66 -5.24
C GLU A 278 -1.46 27.89 -4.36
N TRP A 279 -1.01 26.83 -3.67
CA TRP A 279 -1.87 26.07 -2.77
C TRP A 279 -2.39 26.91 -1.61
N TYR A 280 -1.54 27.75 -1.00
CA TYR A 280 -1.97 28.68 0.03
C TYR A 280 -3.00 29.67 -0.52
N THR A 281 -2.71 30.32 -1.66
CA THR A 281 -3.64 31.35 -2.22
C THR A 281 -5.00 30.79 -2.63
N LYS A 282 -5.10 29.50 -2.94
CA LYS A 282 -6.39 28.81 -3.14
C LYS A 282 -7.02 28.47 -1.80
N ALA A 283 -6.24 27.84 -0.92
CA ALA A 283 -6.72 27.28 0.32
C ALA A 283 -7.04 28.33 1.39
N MET A 284 -6.56 29.57 1.29
CA MET A 284 -6.92 30.65 2.24
C MET A 284 -8.43 30.95 2.25
N TYR A 285 -9.13 30.65 1.15
CA TYR A 285 -10.59 30.76 1.08
C TYR A 285 -11.25 29.52 1.70
N PRO A 286 -12.04 29.67 2.78
CA PRO A 286 -12.66 28.53 3.45
C PRO A 286 -13.60 27.73 2.54
N GLU A 287 -14.23 28.36 1.55
CA GLU A 287 -15.10 27.72 0.57
C GLU A 287 -14.33 26.69 -0.29
N ILE A 288 -13.07 27.00 -0.64
CA ILE A 288 -12.21 26.08 -1.39
C ILE A 288 -11.85 24.87 -0.51
N ARG A 289 -11.49 25.11 0.75
CA ARG A 289 -11.22 24.03 1.72
C ARG A 289 -12.45 23.16 1.96
N GLU A 290 -13.63 23.76 1.99
CA GLU A 290 -14.90 23.03 2.13
C GLU A 290 -15.15 22.12 0.93
N VAL A 291 -14.97 22.61 -0.30
CA VAL A 291 -15.10 21.81 -1.52
C VAL A 291 -14.13 20.64 -1.54
N TRP A 292 -12.85 20.87 -1.24
CA TRP A 292 -11.87 19.79 -1.18
C TRP A 292 -12.18 18.76 -0.08
N SER A 293 -12.64 19.21 1.08
CA SER A 293 -13.05 18.34 2.18
C SER A 293 -14.25 17.47 1.79
N LYS A 294 -15.27 18.06 1.17
CA LYS A 294 -16.44 17.34 0.64
C LYS A 294 -16.03 16.33 -0.43
N TYR A 295 -15.10 16.69 -1.31
CA TYR A 295 -14.61 15.78 -2.34
C TYR A 295 -13.87 14.58 -1.75
N MET A 296 -12.94 14.78 -0.82
CA MET A 296 -12.30 13.66 -0.09
C MET A 296 -13.32 12.79 0.62
N LYS A 297 -14.33 13.38 1.26
CA LYS A 297 -15.41 12.62 1.90
C LYS A 297 -16.18 11.78 0.88
N THR A 298 -16.57 12.35 -0.25
CA THR A 298 -17.26 11.62 -1.33
C THR A 298 -16.43 10.45 -1.85
N ILE A 299 -15.11 10.64 -2.01
CA ILE A 299 -14.20 9.56 -2.40
C ILE A 299 -14.21 8.44 -1.35
N VAL A 300 -14.06 8.77 -0.07
CA VAL A 300 -14.07 7.80 1.03
C VAL A 300 -15.41 7.05 1.10
N ASP A 301 -16.54 7.77 1.05
CA ASP A 301 -17.87 7.16 1.04
C ASP A 301 -18.03 6.20 -0.16
N THR A 302 -17.48 6.57 -1.32
CA THR A 302 -17.49 5.75 -2.54
C THR A 302 -16.63 4.49 -2.39
N ILE A 303 -15.44 4.60 -1.77
CA ILE A 303 -14.60 3.45 -1.42
C ILE A 303 -15.37 2.49 -0.51
N TYR A 304 -15.95 2.96 0.59
CA TYR A 304 -16.65 2.11 1.55
C TYR A 304 -17.96 1.51 1.00
N LYS A 305 -18.57 2.15 0.01
CA LYS A 305 -19.70 1.60 -0.73
C LYS A 305 -19.26 0.47 -1.66
N MET A 306 -18.14 0.65 -2.37
CA MET A 306 -17.69 -0.33 -3.37
C MET A 306 -16.80 -1.43 -2.81
N ASN A 307 -16.31 -1.35 -1.58
CA ASN A 307 -15.39 -2.34 -1.03
C ASN A 307 -16.05 -3.63 -0.50
N LYS A 308 -17.33 -3.84 -0.79
CA LYS A 308 -18.05 -5.06 -0.43
C LYS A 308 -17.81 -6.11 -1.51
N PRO A 309 -17.15 -7.25 -1.21
CA PRO A 309 -17.03 -8.33 -2.18
C PRO A 309 -18.41 -8.79 -2.63
N THR A 310 -18.50 -9.23 -3.88
CA THR A 310 -19.70 -9.84 -4.46
C THR A 310 -19.47 -11.32 -4.71
N THR A 311 -20.55 -12.08 -4.90
CA THR A 311 -20.42 -13.49 -5.26
C THR A 311 -19.88 -13.61 -6.68
N HIS A 312 -18.79 -14.36 -6.85
CA HIS A 312 -18.16 -14.67 -8.13
C HIS A 312 -18.36 -16.14 -8.50
N LYS A 313 -18.52 -16.43 -9.79
CA LYS A 313 -18.60 -17.80 -10.32
C LYS A 313 -17.21 -18.29 -10.73
N VAL A 314 -16.63 -19.17 -9.93
CA VAL A 314 -15.35 -19.81 -10.24
C VAL A 314 -15.60 -21.09 -11.04
N LYS A 315 -14.83 -21.30 -12.11
CA LYS A 315 -14.87 -22.52 -12.93
C LYS A 315 -13.47 -22.95 -13.34
N LEU A 316 -13.18 -24.23 -13.17
CA LEU A 316 -12.02 -24.93 -13.71
C LEU A 316 -12.51 -25.86 -14.81
N THR A 317 -11.97 -25.73 -16.02
CA THR A 317 -12.29 -26.61 -17.16
C THR A 317 -11.02 -27.25 -17.65
N LYS A 318 -10.96 -28.58 -17.67
CA LYS A 318 -9.81 -29.32 -18.20
C LYS A 318 -9.59 -28.92 -19.65
N ILE A 319 -8.33 -28.68 -19.99
CA ILE A 319 -7.88 -28.41 -21.36
C ILE A 319 -6.98 -29.56 -21.81
N ASP A 320 -6.96 -29.78 -23.12
CA ASP A 320 -6.20 -30.86 -23.76
C ASP A 320 -4.69 -30.62 -23.75
#